data_AF-A0AAX3N3P2-F1
#
_entry.id   AF-A0AAX3N3P2-F1
#
_cell.length_a   1.000
_cell.length_b   1.000
_cell.length_c   1.000
_cell.angle_alpha   90.00
_cell.angle_beta   90.00
_cell.angle_gamma   90.00
#
_symmetry.space_group_name_H-M   'P 1'
#
loop_
_entity.id
_entity.type
_entity.pdbx_description
1 polymer ?
#
loop_
_entity_poly.entity_id
_entity_poly.type
_entity_poly.pdbx_seq_one_letter_code
_entity_poly.pdbx_strand_id
1 'polypeptide(L)'
;MAEKLELLLTEISSLSNQRYKLFFLLPAATNQQKLLNDLNREGIPTVNIGLYLSEQLRFVPSDKRPFDVTKWLRKAISDQKNDVVCLHNIEYLFDPELKQNPVKLLEAHSGNTVLLVIWPGKAENGVLYYATPEHPEYYQNSEYSNSMMIY
;
A
#
# COMPACT_ATOMS: atom_id res chain seq x y z
N MET A 1 9.20 -18.96 -9.47
CA MET A 1 8.27 -17.84 -9.77
C MET A 1 6.87 -18.16 -9.26
N ALA A 2 6.30 -19.33 -9.60
CA ALA A 2 5.11 -19.85 -8.91
C ALA A 2 5.31 -19.97 -7.38
N GLU A 3 6.46 -20.49 -6.94
CA GLU A 3 6.81 -20.57 -5.52
C GLU A 3 6.71 -19.24 -4.75
N LYS A 4 7.06 -18.10 -5.37
CA LYS A 4 6.98 -16.80 -4.67
C LYS A 4 5.53 -16.35 -4.49
N LEU A 5 4.66 -16.64 -5.46
CA LEU A 5 3.23 -16.35 -5.37
C LEU A 5 2.55 -17.28 -4.35
N GLU A 6 2.92 -18.56 -4.33
CA GLU A 6 2.39 -19.53 -3.36
C GLU A 6 2.79 -19.16 -1.91
N LEU A 7 4.04 -18.74 -1.72
CA LEU A 7 4.51 -18.21 -0.43
C LEU A 7 3.73 -16.94 -0.04
N LEU A 8 3.51 -16.03 -0.99
CA LEU A 8 2.72 -14.82 -0.76
C LEU A 8 1.29 -15.17 -0.31
N LEU A 9 0.60 -16.06 -1.03
CA LEU A 9 -0.78 -16.48 -0.70
C LEU A 9 -0.85 -17.18 0.66
N THR A 10 0.17 -17.96 1.00
CA THR A 10 0.28 -18.60 2.32
C THR A 10 0.43 -17.56 3.43
N GLU A 11 1.28 -16.56 3.24
CA GLU A 11 1.48 -15.46 4.19
C GLU A 11 0.20 -14.62 4.37
N ILE A 12 -0.46 -14.25 3.27
CA ILE A 12 -1.76 -13.55 3.29
C ILE A 12 -2.79 -14.34 4.10
N SER A 13 -2.86 -15.65 3.89
CA SER A 13 -3.79 -16.52 4.61
C SER A 13 -3.49 -16.54 6.11
N SER A 14 -2.20 -16.49 6.48
CA SER A 14 -1.75 -16.40 7.88
C SER A 14 -2.09 -15.05 8.53
N LEU A 15 -2.03 -13.95 7.76
CA LEU A 15 -2.39 -12.61 8.22
C LEU A 15 -3.89 -12.43 8.49
N SER A 16 -4.76 -13.29 7.96
CA SER A 16 -6.21 -13.17 8.13
C SER A 16 -6.67 -13.12 9.60
N ASN A 17 -5.86 -13.67 10.52
CA ASN A 17 -6.14 -13.74 11.96
C ASN A 17 -5.40 -12.66 12.79
N GLN A 18 -4.69 -11.72 12.15
CA GLN A 18 -3.98 -10.64 12.83
C GLN A 18 -4.80 -9.34 12.94
N ARG A 19 -4.45 -8.51 13.92
CA ARG A 19 -5.13 -7.24 14.22
C ARG A 19 -4.97 -6.20 13.10
N TYR A 20 -3.81 -6.23 12.43
CA TYR A 20 -3.55 -5.45 11.24
C TYR A 20 -3.28 -6.45 10.11
N LYS A 21 -3.92 -6.29 8.96
CA LYS A 21 -3.78 -7.20 7.83
C LYS A 21 -3.09 -6.48 6.70
N LEU A 22 -1.81 -6.18 6.86
CA LEU A 22 -1.06 -5.34 5.94
C LEU A 22 0.24 -6.02 5.59
N PHE A 23 0.52 -6.16 4.29
CA PHE A 23 1.72 -6.84 3.81
C PHE A 23 2.42 -5.98 2.77
N PHE A 24 3.69 -5.66 3.05
CA PHE A 24 4.49 -4.83 2.15
C PHE A 24 5.22 -5.70 1.12
N LEU A 25 5.03 -5.36 -0.15
CA LEU A 25 5.67 -5.99 -1.29
C LEU A 25 6.72 -5.05 -1.87
N LEU A 26 7.95 -5.53 -1.95
CA LEU A 26 9.04 -4.83 -2.60
C LEU A 26 9.45 -5.57 -3.87
N PRO A 27 8.73 -5.37 -4.98
CA PRO A 27 9.14 -5.91 -6.27
C PRO A 27 10.33 -5.12 -6.80
N ALA A 28 11.27 -5.80 -7.47
CA ALA A 28 12.19 -5.11 -8.36
C ALA A 28 11.36 -4.38 -9.45
N ALA A 29 11.79 -3.20 -9.91
CA ALA A 29 11.04 -2.38 -10.88
C ALA A 29 10.55 -3.15 -12.12
N THR A 30 11.34 -4.14 -12.58
CA THR A 30 11.03 -5.02 -13.72
C THR A 30 9.92 -6.05 -13.44
N ASN A 31 9.62 -6.31 -12.17
CA ASN A 31 8.72 -7.36 -11.71
C ASN A 31 7.35 -6.86 -11.23
N GLN A 32 7.18 -5.55 -11.00
CA GLN A 32 5.91 -5.00 -10.51
C GLN A 32 4.74 -5.33 -11.44
N GLN A 33 4.88 -5.08 -12.75
CA GLN A 33 3.80 -5.36 -13.70
C GLN A 33 3.46 -6.86 -13.77
N LYS A 34 4.45 -7.73 -13.63
CA LYS A 34 4.22 -9.19 -13.57
C LYS A 34 3.45 -9.57 -12.32
N LEU A 35 3.87 -9.08 -11.15
CA LEU A 35 3.18 -9.29 -9.88
C LEU A 35 1.72 -8.84 -9.95
N LEU A 36 1.45 -7.65 -10.50
CA LEU A 36 0.07 -7.16 -10.67
C LEU A 36 -0.75 -8.10 -11.54
N ASN A 37 -0.17 -8.63 -12.61
CA ASN A 37 -0.85 -9.57 -13.49
C ASN A 37 -1.12 -10.92 -12.81
N ASP A 38 -0.16 -11.45 -12.04
CA ASP A 38 -0.35 -12.68 -11.25
C ASP A 38 -1.43 -12.50 -10.18
N LEU A 39 -1.45 -11.38 -9.47
CA LEU A 39 -2.49 -11.06 -8.48
C LEU A 39 -3.89 -10.99 -9.12
N ASN A 40 -4.00 -10.34 -10.29
CA ASN A 40 -5.27 -10.30 -11.02
C ASN A 40 -5.73 -11.70 -11.48
N ARG A 41 -4.79 -12.58 -11.86
CA ARG A 41 -5.10 -13.98 -12.22
C ARG A 41 -5.62 -14.78 -11.03
N GLU A 42 -5.12 -14.52 -9.83
CA GLU A 42 -5.60 -15.11 -8.58
C GLU A 42 -6.89 -14.46 -8.05
N GLY A 43 -7.46 -13.49 -8.78
CA GLY A 43 -8.69 -12.79 -8.39
C GLY A 43 -8.50 -11.72 -7.32
N ILE A 44 -7.26 -11.28 -7.07
CA ILE A 44 -6.96 -10.19 -6.14
C ILE A 44 -6.99 -8.86 -6.93
N PRO A 45 -7.94 -7.95 -6.62
CA PRO A 45 -8.01 -6.66 -7.29
C PRO A 45 -6.80 -5.80 -6.94
N THR A 46 -6.23 -5.18 -7.97
CA THR A 46 -5.12 -4.22 -7.85
C THR A 46 -5.62 -2.80 -8.10
N VAL A 47 -5.34 -1.89 -7.18
CA VAL A 47 -5.81 -0.49 -7.22
C VAL A 47 -4.61 0.45 -7.29
N ASN A 48 -4.63 1.33 -8.29
CA ASN A 48 -3.67 2.42 -8.41
C ASN A 48 -4.10 3.59 -7.50
N ILE A 49 -3.51 3.66 -6.30
CA ILE A 49 -3.87 4.68 -5.31
C ILE A 49 -3.45 6.07 -5.76
N GLY A 50 -2.28 6.21 -6.37
CA GLY A 50 -1.77 7.50 -6.86
C GLY A 50 -2.69 8.12 -7.90
N LEU A 51 -3.12 7.33 -8.89
CA LEU A 51 -4.06 7.79 -9.91
C LEU A 51 -5.43 8.11 -9.31
N TYR A 52 -5.99 7.19 -8.51
CA TYR A 52 -7.30 7.35 -7.90
C TYR A 52 -7.37 8.62 -7.04
N LEU A 53 -6.41 8.82 -6.16
CA LEU A 53 -6.35 10.00 -5.30
C LEU A 53 -6.10 11.29 -6.09
N SER A 54 -5.24 11.25 -7.11
CA SER A 54 -4.99 12.42 -7.96
C SER A 54 -6.25 12.88 -8.68
N GLU A 55 -7.09 11.96 -9.16
CA GLU A 55 -8.38 12.31 -9.79
C GLU A 55 -9.40 12.86 -8.78
N GLN A 56 -9.53 12.22 -7.61
CA GLN A 56 -10.50 12.66 -6.59
C GLN A 56 -10.11 13.97 -5.91
N LEU A 57 -8.82 14.20 -5.68
CA LEU A 57 -8.30 15.37 -4.98
C LEU A 57 -7.93 16.53 -5.91
N ARG A 58 -8.07 16.37 -7.24
CA ARG A 58 -7.74 17.38 -8.25
C ARG A 58 -8.36 18.75 -7.97
N PHE A 59 -9.60 18.76 -7.49
CA PHE A 59 -10.37 19.98 -7.20
C PHE A 59 -10.48 20.27 -5.70
N VAL A 60 -9.77 19.51 -4.86
CA VAL A 60 -9.81 19.65 -3.40
C VAL A 60 -8.71 20.62 -2.95
N PRO A 61 -9.06 21.71 -2.24
CA PRO A 61 -8.08 22.64 -1.72
C PRO A 61 -7.19 21.97 -0.66
N SER A 62 -5.92 22.38 -0.58
CA SER A 62 -4.89 21.76 0.28
C SER A 62 -5.31 21.58 1.74
N ASP A 63 -6.11 22.52 2.27
CA ASP A 63 -6.61 22.48 3.65
C ASP A 63 -7.54 21.28 3.94
N LYS A 64 -8.28 20.80 2.93
CA LYS A 64 -9.22 19.68 3.05
C LYS A 64 -8.65 18.34 2.59
N ARG A 65 -7.57 18.35 1.80
CA ARG A 65 -6.88 17.14 1.32
C ARG A 65 -6.57 16.10 2.41
N PRO A 66 -6.07 16.42 3.63
CA PRO A 66 -5.87 15.45 4.71
C PRO A 66 -7.12 14.63 5.07
N PHE A 67 -8.28 15.28 5.09
CA PHE A 67 -9.53 14.63 5.45
C PHE A 67 -10.09 13.83 4.27
N ASP A 68 -10.11 14.43 3.08
CA ASP A 68 -10.62 13.79 1.87
C ASP A 68 -9.75 12.60 1.46
N VAL A 69 -8.42 12.64 1.59
CA VAL A 69 -7.54 11.51 1.21
C VAL A 69 -7.88 10.24 1.99
N THR A 70 -8.09 10.36 3.30
CA THR A 70 -8.49 9.25 4.18
C THR A 70 -9.84 8.67 3.75
N LYS A 71 -10.80 9.54 3.43
CA LYS A 71 -12.13 9.16 2.97
C LYS A 71 -12.08 8.44 1.62
N TRP A 72 -11.33 8.97 0.66
CA TRP A 72 -11.20 8.41 -0.69
C TRP A 72 -10.43 7.10 -0.67
N LEU A 73 -9.35 7.00 0.10
CA LEU A 73 -8.60 5.76 0.28
C LEU A 73 -9.48 4.64 0.84
N ARG A 74 -10.25 4.93 1.90
CA ARG A 74 -11.21 3.97 2.46
C ARG A 74 -12.22 3.53 1.40
N LYS A 75 -12.72 4.45 0.59
CA LYS A 75 -13.68 4.16 -0.48
C LYS A 75 -13.04 3.26 -1.54
N ALA A 76 -11.82 3.55 -1.99
CA ALA A 76 -11.10 2.75 -2.98
C ALA A 76 -10.96 1.28 -2.56
N ILE A 77 -10.64 1.04 -1.28
CA ILE A 77 -10.51 -0.29 -0.69
C ILE A 77 -11.89 -0.96 -0.55
N SER A 78 -12.87 -0.25 0.01
CA SER A 78 -14.21 -0.79 0.28
C SER A 78 -14.99 -1.12 -0.99
N ASP A 79 -14.74 -0.39 -2.09
CA ASP A 79 -15.41 -0.59 -3.38
C ASP A 79 -15.04 -1.92 -4.03
N GLN A 80 -13.83 -2.44 -3.74
CA GLN A 80 -13.38 -3.74 -4.27
C GLN A 80 -14.19 -4.92 -3.74
N LYS A 81 -14.85 -4.77 -2.57
CA LYS A 81 -15.63 -5.83 -1.91
C LYS A 81 -14.91 -7.18 -1.82
N ASN A 82 -13.59 -7.15 -1.66
CA ASN A 82 -12.74 -8.34 -1.60
C ASN A 82 -12.05 -8.43 -0.23
N ASP A 83 -11.75 -9.64 0.22
CA ASP A 83 -11.03 -9.85 1.49
C ASP A 83 -9.56 -9.42 1.38
N VAL A 84 -8.99 -9.48 0.17
CA VAL A 84 -7.61 -9.08 -0.13
C VAL A 84 -7.60 -8.04 -1.25
N VAL A 85 -6.89 -6.95 -1.07
CA VAL A 85 -6.75 -5.88 -2.08
C VAL A 85 -5.29 -5.48 -2.20
N CYS A 86 -4.80 -5.35 -3.43
CA CYS A 86 -3.46 -4.86 -3.70
C CYS A 86 -3.45 -3.38 -4.06
N LEU A 87 -2.61 -2.60 -3.39
CA LEU A 87 -2.45 -1.17 -3.54
C LEU A 87 -1.06 -0.90 -4.11
N HIS A 88 -0.99 -0.12 -5.17
CA HIS A 88 0.27 0.30 -5.77
C HIS A 88 0.26 1.79 -6.12
N ASN A 89 1.45 2.33 -6.42
CA ASN A 89 1.66 3.76 -6.67
C ASN A 89 1.14 4.64 -5.53
N ILE A 90 1.47 4.27 -4.29
CA ILE A 90 1.05 4.99 -3.08
C ILE A 90 1.86 6.26 -2.80
N GLU A 91 2.74 6.66 -3.73
CA GLU A 91 3.66 7.82 -3.65
C GLU A 91 2.93 9.11 -3.25
N TYR A 92 1.70 9.30 -3.74
CA TYR A 92 0.86 10.45 -3.39
C TYR A 92 0.59 10.57 -1.88
N LEU A 93 0.55 9.46 -1.13
CA LEU A 93 0.30 9.48 0.32
C LEU A 93 1.48 10.04 1.13
N PHE A 94 2.67 10.15 0.53
CA PHE A 94 3.87 10.68 1.16
C PHE A 94 4.00 12.20 0.98
N ASP A 95 3.07 12.81 0.24
CA ASP A 95 3.08 14.23 0.01
C ASP A 95 2.90 15.00 1.34
N PRO A 96 3.83 15.91 1.70
CA PRO A 96 3.78 16.62 2.98
C PRO A 96 2.54 17.53 3.10
N GLU A 97 1.91 17.94 1.99
CA GLU A 97 0.66 18.70 2.01
C GLU A 97 -0.48 17.90 2.66
N LEU A 98 -0.44 16.56 2.61
CA LEU A 98 -1.46 15.72 3.21
C LEU A 98 -1.39 15.69 4.73
N LYS A 99 -0.25 16.04 5.35
CA LYS A 99 -0.06 16.03 6.82
C LYS A 99 -0.55 14.72 7.48
N GLN A 100 -0.47 13.60 6.78
CA GLN A 100 -0.85 12.26 7.26
C GLN A 100 0.39 11.37 7.31
N ASN A 101 0.32 10.33 8.14
CA ASN A 101 1.33 9.28 8.12
C ASN A 101 0.83 8.14 7.22
N PRO A 102 1.47 7.88 6.05
CA PRO A 102 0.96 6.94 5.05
C PRO A 102 0.86 5.51 5.58
N VAL A 103 1.83 5.05 6.37
CA VAL A 103 1.80 3.69 6.94
C VAL A 103 0.67 3.55 7.95
N LYS A 104 0.53 4.50 8.89
CA LYS A 104 -0.57 4.48 9.88
C LYS A 104 -1.94 4.56 9.21
N LEU A 105 -2.04 5.33 8.12
CA LEU A 105 -3.27 5.44 7.35
C LEU A 105 -3.65 4.09 6.71
N LEU A 106 -2.68 3.40 6.11
CA LEU A 106 -2.90 2.07 5.54
C LEU A 106 -3.23 1.04 6.65
N GLU A 107 -2.51 1.05 7.78
CA GLU A 107 -2.79 0.19 8.93
C GLU A 107 -4.23 0.39 9.45
N ALA A 108 -4.69 1.64 9.57
CA ALA A 108 -6.05 1.95 9.98
C ALA A 108 -7.13 1.38 9.03
N HIS A 109 -6.81 1.19 7.75
CA HIS A 109 -7.71 0.62 6.76
C HIS A 109 -7.54 -0.90 6.57
N SER A 110 -6.52 -1.51 7.19
CA SER A 110 -6.23 -2.94 7.14
C SER A 110 -7.00 -3.82 8.13
N GLY A 111 -7.90 -3.24 8.93
CA GLY A 111 -8.58 -3.98 10.00
C GLY A 111 -9.58 -5.03 9.49
N ASN A 112 -10.22 -4.76 8.35
CA ASN A 112 -11.30 -5.61 7.81
C ASN A 112 -10.95 -6.28 6.49
N THR A 113 -9.82 -5.92 5.89
CA THR A 113 -9.39 -6.35 4.55
C THR A 113 -7.87 -6.46 4.57
N VAL A 114 -7.32 -7.54 4.01
CA VAL A 114 -5.88 -7.71 3.81
C VAL A 114 -5.42 -6.75 2.72
N LEU A 115 -4.56 -5.80 3.10
CA LEU A 115 -3.95 -4.84 2.18
C LEU A 115 -2.56 -5.31 1.79
N LEU A 116 -2.41 -5.71 0.54
CA LEU A 116 -1.10 -5.87 -0.10
C LEU A 116 -0.66 -4.49 -0.58
N VAL A 117 0.51 -4.01 -0.15
CA VAL A 117 0.99 -2.67 -0.51
C VAL A 117 2.32 -2.79 -1.23
N ILE A 118 2.34 -2.41 -2.51
CA ILE A 118 3.58 -2.30 -3.27
C ILE A 118 4.32 -1.06 -2.79
N TRP A 119 5.41 -1.27 -2.07
CA TRP A 119 6.21 -0.20 -1.50
C TRP A 119 7.11 0.41 -2.59
N PRO A 120 7.00 1.73 -2.87
CA PRO A 120 7.75 2.37 -3.95
C PRO A 120 9.23 2.61 -3.62
N GLY A 121 9.61 2.48 -2.35
CA GLY A 121 10.97 2.72 -1.88
C GLY A 121 11.75 1.43 -1.57
N LYS A 122 12.63 1.51 -0.58
CA LYS A 122 13.46 0.38 -0.12
C LYS A 122 13.06 -0.04 1.27
N ALA A 123 13.25 -1.31 1.60
CA ALA A 123 13.15 -1.81 2.97
C ALA A 123 14.50 -2.37 3.36
N GLU A 124 15.08 -1.89 4.45
CA GLU A 124 16.36 -2.38 4.95
C GLU A 124 16.33 -2.49 6.48
N ASN A 125 16.80 -3.61 7.02
CA ASN A 125 16.86 -3.87 8.47
C ASN A 125 15.52 -3.69 9.21
N GLY A 126 14.39 -4.03 8.55
CA GLY A 126 13.06 -3.85 9.14
C GLY A 126 12.60 -2.38 9.19
N VAL A 127 13.21 -1.51 8.39
CA VAL A 127 12.83 -0.10 8.22
C VAL A 127 12.40 0.12 6.78
N LEU A 128 11.23 0.71 6.60
CA LEU A 128 10.71 1.14 5.31
C LEU A 128 11.21 2.54 5.02
N TYR A 129 11.91 2.70 3.90
CA TYR A 129 12.43 3.97 3.39
C TYR A 129 11.72 4.35 2.11
N TYR A 130 11.34 5.62 1.99
CA TYR A 130 10.82 6.21 0.77
C TYR A 130 11.45 7.60 0.55
N ALA A 131 11.74 7.90 -0.72
CA ALA A 131 12.55 9.03 -1.17
C ALA A 131 13.96 9.10 -0.54
N THR A 132 14.81 9.99 -1.03
CA THR A 132 16.11 10.28 -0.39
C THR A 132 15.93 11.37 0.67
N PRO A 133 16.77 11.40 1.72
CA PRO A 133 16.67 12.38 2.81
C PRO A 133 16.74 13.85 2.37
N GLU A 134 17.17 14.11 1.13
CA GLU A 134 17.25 15.44 0.54
C GLU A 134 15.91 15.92 -0.06
N HIS A 135 14.90 15.05 -0.16
CA HIS A 135 13.58 15.40 -0.66
C HIS A 135 12.58 15.64 0.48
N PRO A 136 11.64 16.60 0.32
CA PRO A 136 10.59 16.87 1.31
C PRO A 136 9.62 15.70 1.53
N GLU A 137 9.62 14.74 0.60
CA GLU A 137 8.84 13.50 0.65
C GLU A 137 9.59 12.36 1.37
N TYR A 138 10.77 12.62 1.95
CA TYR A 138 11.53 11.62 2.70
C TYR A 138 10.71 11.03 3.84
N TYR A 139 10.60 9.71 3.83
CA TYR A 139 9.87 8.97 4.84
C TYR A 139 10.65 7.73 5.27
N GLN A 140 10.81 7.57 6.58
CA GLN A 140 11.34 6.35 7.17
C GLN A 140 10.39 5.88 8.28
N ASN A 141 10.12 4.58 8.34
CA ASN A 141 9.34 4.00 9.42
C ASN A 141 9.88 2.61 9.81
N SER A 142 10.26 2.49 11.08
CA SER A 142 10.77 1.27 11.72
C SER A 142 9.71 0.54 12.57
N GLU A 143 8.54 1.15 12.74
CA GLU A 143 7.42 0.67 13.55
C GLU A 143 6.21 0.41 12.63
N TYR A 144 6.23 -0.73 11.94
CA TYR A 144 5.06 -1.28 11.25
C TYR A 144 4.71 -2.64 11.85
N SER A 145 3.42 -2.92 12.03
CA SER A 145 2.99 -4.05 12.87
C SER A 145 3.11 -5.44 12.20
N ASN A 146 3.50 -5.53 10.92
CA ASN A 146 3.32 -6.75 10.11
C ASN A 146 4.51 -7.14 9.23
N SER A 147 4.41 -8.31 8.60
CA SER A 147 5.40 -8.92 7.70
C SER A 147 5.65 -8.16 6.39
N MET A 148 6.90 -8.23 5.91
CA MET A 148 7.32 -7.74 4.59
C MET A 148 7.89 -8.89 3.75
N MET A 149 7.71 -8.83 2.43
CA MET A 149 8.33 -9.79 1.51
C MET A 149 8.93 -9.08 0.28
N ILE A 150 10.14 -9.51 -0.09
CA ILE A 150 10.82 -9.06 -1.31
C ILE A 150 10.40 -9.98 -2.46
N TYR A 151 9.67 -9.42 -3.43
CA TYR A 151 9.03 -10.16 -4.53
C TYR A 151 9.85 -10.15 -5.82
#